data_AF-W8YDP5-F1
#
_entry.id   AF-W8YDP5-F1
#
_cell.length_a   1.000
_cell.length_b   1.000
_cell.length_c   1.000
_cell.angle_alpha   90.00
_cell.angle_beta   90.00
_cell.angle_gamma   90.00
#
_symmetry.space_group_name_H-M   'P 1'
#
loop_
_entity.id
_entity.type
_entity.pdbx_description
1 polymer ?
#
loop_
_entity_poly.entity_id
_entity_poly.type
_entity_poly.pdbx_seq_one_letter_code
_entity_poly.pdbx_strand_id
1 'polypeptide(L)'
;MFDGHDWLTVIAMYLSILIKLAFPFMLFNRKTKYIAVCSIASFHIGIAVGMGLITFSAIMIIADLMIISDDDYRKLRRGWIKMKTAMGLKIHSFCKKIGQMKGIRMQEITVFYDGWCPFCTKTKRNIQTIDVFHLVNFVSFRDDCVISKYNLSIEALEEMIHSKKGSEPVKVGIYSFIQISKRVVPMWGLIPFLYLSVWCGFGQKVYKFIADRRIIIPSGGCNMLTGCQVKLTRQKEHMD
;
A
#
# COMPACT_ATOMS: atom_id res chain seq x y z
N MET A 1 17.62 17.08 -33.81
CA MET A 1 17.44 15.92 -32.90
C MET A 1 17.08 14.66 -33.70
N PHE A 2 17.61 14.49 -34.93
CA PHE A 2 17.57 13.22 -35.66
C PHE A 2 18.76 13.08 -36.63
N ASP A 3 19.83 13.84 -36.40
CA ASP A 3 20.87 14.12 -37.40
C ASP A 3 21.92 12.99 -37.58
N GLY A 4 21.51 11.73 -37.38
CA GLY A 4 22.37 10.55 -37.53
C GLY A 4 21.64 9.21 -37.71
N HIS A 5 20.31 9.21 -37.83
CA HIS A 5 19.51 7.99 -37.95
C HIS A 5 18.41 8.08 -39.01
N ASP A 6 18.70 8.68 -40.16
CA ASP A 6 17.74 8.80 -41.27
C ASP A 6 17.17 7.45 -41.71
N TRP A 7 17.99 6.39 -41.61
CA TRP A 7 17.59 5.02 -41.87
C TRP A 7 16.49 4.50 -40.93
N LEU A 8 16.46 4.94 -39.65
CA LEU A 8 15.39 4.55 -38.71
C LEU A 8 14.04 5.13 -39.12
N THR A 9 14.04 6.39 -39.57
CA THR A 9 12.84 7.06 -40.07
C THR A 9 12.30 6.36 -41.31
N VAL A 10 13.18 6.00 -42.24
CA VAL A 10 12.82 5.24 -43.45
C VAL A 10 12.24 3.87 -43.09
N ILE A 11 12.85 3.13 -42.17
CA ILE A 11 12.32 1.84 -41.69
C ILE A 11 10.94 2.02 -41.04
N ALA A 12 10.76 3.03 -40.19
CA ALA A 12 9.48 3.30 -39.54
C ALA A 12 8.36 3.62 -40.56
N MET A 13 8.68 4.36 -41.62
CA MET A 13 7.75 4.63 -42.73
C MET A 13 7.35 3.35 -43.44
N TYR A 14 8.30 2.51 -43.85
CA TYR A 14 8.00 1.24 -44.50
C TYR A 14 7.22 0.28 -43.59
N LEU A 15 7.55 0.21 -42.31
CA LEU A 15 6.83 -0.59 -41.33
C LEU A 15 5.37 -0.15 -41.19
N SER A 16 5.10 1.17 -41.21
CA SER A 16 3.74 1.70 -41.14
C SER A 16 2.89 1.31 -42.35
N ILE A 17 3.47 1.33 -43.55
CA ILE A 17 2.81 0.91 -44.79
C ILE A 17 2.53 -0.60 -44.73
N LEU A 18 3.53 -1.39 -44.31
CA LEU A 18 3.41 -2.83 -44.17
C LEU A 18 2.27 -3.22 -43.21
N ILE A 19 2.19 -2.59 -42.04
CA ILE A 19 1.12 -2.86 -41.06
C ILE A 19 -0.25 -2.56 -41.65
N LYS A 20 -0.42 -1.44 -42.36
CA LYS A 20 -1.69 -1.04 -42.99
C LYS A 20 -2.11 -1.98 -44.11
N LEU A 21 -1.17 -2.42 -44.95
CA LEU A 21 -1.45 -3.37 -46.03
C LEU A 21 -1.76 -4.78 -45.49
N ALA A 22 -1.06 -5.20 -44.44
CA ALA A 22 -1.26 -6.51 -43.83
C ALA A 22 -2.56 -6.60 -43.01
N PHE A 23 -3.05 -5.46 -42.50
CA PHE A 23 -4.22 -5.40 -41.62
C PHE A 23 -5.45 -6.19 -42.08
N PRO A 24 -6.02 -5.99 -43.29
CA PRO A 24 -7.22 -6.71 -43.71
C PRO A 24 -7.00 -8.24 -43.72
N PHE A 25 -5.83 -8.69 -44.14
CA PHE A 25 -5.48 -10.12 -44.16
C PHE A 25 -5.33 -10.67 -42.74
N MET A 26 -4.78 -9.86 -41.83
CA MET A 26 -4.51 -10.23 -40.45
C MET A 26 -5.78 -10.39 -39.62
N LEU A 27 -6.89 -9.77 -40.01
CA LEU A 27 -8.18 -9.87 -39.32
C LEU A 27 -8.89 -11.22 -39.50
N PHE A 28 -8.59 -11.97 -40.57
CA PHE A 28 -9.27 -13.24 -40.86
C PHE A 28 -8.92 -14.37 -39.88
N ASN A 29 -7.76 -14.32 -39.24
CA ASN A 29 -7.35 -15.34 -38.26
C ASN A 29 -7.41 -14.78 -36.83
N ARG A 30 -8.00 -15.56 -35.91
CA ARG A 30 -8.25 -15.13 -34.52
C ARG A 30 -6.98 -14.72 -33.78
N LYS A 31 -5.85 -15.40 -34.01
CA LYS A 31 -4.58 -15.06 -33.34
C LYS A 31 -3.96 -13.80 -33.92
N THR A 32 -3.93 -13.70 -35.24
CA THR A 32 -3.32 -12.59 -35.96
C THR A 32 -4.14 -11.31 -35.78
N LYS A 33 -5.46 -11.40 -35.58
CA LYS A 33 -6.33 -10.28 -35.22
C LYS A 33 -5.83 -9.49 -34.01
N TYR A 34 -5.40 -10.15 -32.93
CA TYR A 34 -4.87 -9.43 -31.76
C TYR A 34 -3.54 -8.75 -32.06
N ILE A 35 -2.67 -9.41 -32.83
CA ILE A 35 -1.40 -8.83 -33.28
C ILE A 35 -1.68 -7.58 -34.12
N ALA A 36 -2.69 -7.63 -34.99
CA ALA A 36 -3.11 -6.51 -35.84
C ALA A 36 -3.52 -5.28 -35.02
N VAL A 37 -4.45 -5.47 -34.08
CA VAL A 37 -4.96 -4.39 -33.23
C VAL A 37 -3.85 -3.82 -32.33
N CYS A 38 -3.01 -4.68 -31.73
CA CYS A 38 -1.89 -4.21 -30.90
C CYS A 38 -0.85 -3.43 -31.71
N SER A 39 -0.50 -3.87 -32.92
CA SER A 39 0.46 -3.18 -33.79
C SER A 39 -0.06 -1.81 -34.24
N ILE A 40 -1.34 -1.71 -34.60
CA ILE A 40 -1.95 -0.44 -35.03
C ILE A 40 -2.15 0.52 -33.85
N ALA A 41 -2.60 0.02 -32.69
CA ALA A 41 -2.66 0.83 -31.48
C ALA A 41 -1.28 1.38 -31.09
N SER A 42 -0.23 0.56 -31.21
CA SER A 42 1.16 0.99 -30.96
C SER A 42 1.62 2.07 -31.95
N PHE A 43 1.23 1.96 -33.21
CA PHE A 43 1.49 2.97 -34.23
C PHE A 43 0.81 4.31 -33.89
N HIS A 44 -0.46 4.29 -33.45
CA HIS A 44 -1.16 5.49 -33.02
C HIS A 44 -0.58 6.11 -31.74
N ILE A 45 -0.10 5.30 -30.79
CA ILE A 45 0.66 5.81 -29.63
C ILE A 45 1.96 6.49 -30.10
N GLY A 46 2.65 5.90 -31.08
CA GLY A 46 3.84 6.47 -31.69
C GLY A 46 3.58 7.84 -32.32
N ILE A 47 2.45 8.00 -33.03
CA ILE A 47 2.03 9.29 -33.59
C ILE A 47 1.66 10.28 -32.47
N ALA A 48 0.94 9.84 -31.44
CA ALA A 48 0.53 10.69 -30.32
C ALA A 48 1.75 11.32 -29.64
N VAL A 49 2.80 10.52 -29.39
CA VAL A 49 4.04 10.96 -28.76
C VAL A 49 4.94 11.72 -29.74
N GLY A 50 5.10 11.22 -30.96
CA GLY A 50 6.04 11.77 -31.94
C GLY A 50 5.56 13.07 -32.59
N MET A 51 4.28 13.17 -32.91
CA MET A 51 3.68 14.33 -33.60
C MET A 51 2.79 15.18 -32.67
N GLY A 52 2.56 14.78 -31.42
CA GLY A 52 1.74 15.51 -30.45
C GLY A 52 0.22 15.43 -30.69
N LEU A 53 -0.23 14.56 -31.60
CA LEU A 53 -1.64 14.44 -31.99
C LEU A 53 -2.41 13.48 -31.07
N ILE A 54 -2.56 13.87 -29.80
CA ILE A 54 -3.15 13.02 -28.76
C ILE A 54 -4.62 12.70 -29.03
N THR A 55 -5.44 13.70 -29.35
CA THR A 55 -6.90 13.53 -29.53
C THR A 55 -7.21 12.65 -30.74
N PHE A 56 -6.56 12.90 -31.87
CA PHE A 56 -6.68 12.08 -33.07
C PHE A 56 -6.27 10.62 -32.81
N SER A 57 -5.11 10.42 -32.18
CA SER A 57 -4.62 9.08 -31.90
C SER A 57 -5.50 8.33 -30.90
N ALA A 58 -6.06 9.02 -29.90
CA ALA A 58 -7.00 8.42 -28.96
C ALA A 58 -8.28 7.92 -29.66
N ILE A 59 -8.87 8.72 -30.56
CA ILE A 59 -10.05 8.32 -31.34
C ILE A 59 -9.74 7.10 -32.21
N MET A 60 -8.59 7.08 -32.88
CA MET A 60 -8.17 5.94 -33.70
C MET A 60 -7.98 4.68 -32.85
N ILE A 61 -7.31 4.77 -31.70
CA ILE A 61 -7.13 3.63 -30.79
C ILE A 61 -8.48 3.08 -30.30
N ILE A 62 -9.46 3.95 -30.02
CA ILE A 62 -10.81 3.51 -29.64
C ILE A 62 -11.46 2.73 -30.78
N ALA A 63 -11.37 3.23 -32.02
CA ALA A 63 -11.90 2.55 -33.19
C ALA A 63 -11.20 1.20 -33.44
N ASP A 64 -9.87 1.13 -33.26
CA ASP A 64 -9.09 -0.10 -33.40
C ASP A 64 -9.48 -1.15 -32.34
N LEU A 65 -9.70 -0.71 -31.10
CA LEU A 65 -10.15 -1.58 -30.01
C LEU A 65 -11.57 -2.10 -30.22
N MET A 66 -12.41 -1.40 -30.99
CA MET A 66 -13.77 -1.82 -31.33
C MET A 66 -13.80 -3.09 -32.21
N ILE A 67 -12.68 -3.43 -32.85
CA ILE A 67 -12.52 -4.65 -33.67
C ILE A 67 -12.40 -5.91 -32.80
N ILE A 68 -12.05 -5.75 -31.53
CA ILE A 68 -12.04 -6.86 -30.57
C ILE A 68 -13.48 -7.10 -30.10
N SER A 69 -13.94 -8.35 -30.20
CA SER A 69 -15.28 -8.75 -29.79
C SER A 69 -15.39 -8.87 -28.26
N ASP A 70 -16.59 -8.67 -27.73
CA ASP A 70 -16.90 -8.82 -26.30
C ASP A 70 -16.47 -10.18 -25.71
N ASP A 71 -16.56 -11.25 -26.49
CA ASP A 71 -16.14 -12.59 -26.03
C ASP A 71 -14.63 -12.67 -25.77
N ASP A 72 -13.85 -11.94 -26.56
CA ASP A 72 -12.40 -11.86 -26.41
C ASP A 72 -12.05 -11.03 -25.17
N TYR A 73 -12.73 -9.90 -24.95
CA TYR A 73 -12.61 -9.13 -23.72
C TYR A 73 -13.00 -9.93 -22.48
N ARG A 74 -14.07 -10.72 -22.53
CA ARG A 74 -14.48 -11.61 -21.43
C ARG A 74 -13.44 -12.69 -21.13
N LYS A 75 -12.79 -13.25 -22.15
CA LYS A 75 -11.69 -14.23 -21.95
C LYS A 75 -10.46 -13.57 -21.34
N LEU A 76 -10.05 -12.40 -21.84
CA LEU A 76 -8.93 -11.64 -21.28
C LEU A 76 -9.18 -11.28 -19.82
N ARG A 77 -10.37 -10.78 -19.48
CA ARG A 77 -10.76 -10.46 -18.10
C ARG A 77 -10.71 -11.69 -17.18
N ARG A 78 -11.24 -12.84 -17.61
CA ARG A 78 -11.17 -14.08 -16.83
C ARG A 78 -9.72 -14.54 -16.62
N GLY A 79 -8.89 -14.46 -17.65
CA GLY A 79 -7.45 -14.74 -17.56
C GLY A 79 -6.75 -13.81 -16.57
N TRP A 80 -7.03 -12.51 -16.66
CA TRP A 80 -6.49 -11.50 -15.75
C TRP A 80 -6.86 -11.77 -14.29
N ILE A 81 -8.12 -12.08 -14.00
CA ILE A 81 -8.58 -12.37 -12.64
C ILE A 81 -7.87 -13.63 -12.10
N LYS A 82 -7.83 -14.72 -12.88
CA LYS A 82 -7.13 -15.95 -12.48
C LYS A 82 -5.64 -15.69 -12.22
N MET A 83 -4.99 -14.95 -13.11
CA MET A 83 -3.58 -14.59 -12.99
C MET A 83 -3.34 -13.71 -11.77
N LYS A 84 -4.16 -12.68 -11.53
CA LYS A 84 -4.05 -11.79 -10.37
C LYS A 84 -4.17 -12.56 -9.05
N THR A 85 -5.12 -13.48 -8.96
CA THR A 85 -5.29 -14.32 -7.76
C THR A 85 -4.13 -15.28 -7.57
N ALA A 86 -3.71 -15.99 -8.63
CA ALA A 86 -2.59 -16.93 -8.57
C ALA A 86 -1.26 -16.23 -8.25
N MET A 87 -1.00 -15.08 -8.88
CA MET A 87 0.15 -14.23 -8.63
C MET A 87 0.11 -13.69 -7.19
N GLY A 88 -1.05 -13.25 -6.70
CA GLY A 88 -1.22 -12.77 -5.33
C GLY A 88 -0.88 -13.83 -4.28
N LEU A 89 -1.33 -15.07 -4.48
CA LEU A 89 -0.99 -16.19 -3.59
C LEU A 89 0.50 -16.54 -3.62
N LYS A 90 1.11 -16.57 -4.81
CA LYS A 90 2.55 -16.82 -4.98
C LYS A 90 3.38 -15.71 -4.32
N ILE A 91 3.06 -14.45 -4.60
CA ILE A 91 3.71 -13.28 -3.99
C ILE A 91 3.57 -13.34 -2.47
N HIS A 92 2.37 -13.61 -1.95
CA HIS A 92 2.16 -13.71 -0.50
C HIS A 92 3.04 -14.79 0.14
N SER A 93 3.10 -15.98 -0.45
CA SER A 93 3.96 -17.07 0.04
C SER A 93 5.45 -16.72 0.00
N PHE A 94 5.88 -16.02 -1.05
CA PHE A 94 7.25 -15.56 -1.23
C PHE A 94 7.62 -14.48 -0.20
N CYS A 95 6.77 -13.47 -0.03
CA CYS A 95 6.94 -12.42 0.97
C CYS A 95 7.01 -12.98 2.39
N LYS A 96 6.15 -13.95 2.73
CA LYS A 96 6.19 -14.63 4.03
C LYS A 96 7.51 -15.37 4.26
N LYS A 97 8.02 -16.07 3.23
CA LYS A 97 9.32 -16.75 3.29
C LYS A 97 10.47 -15.77 3.48
N ILE A 98 10.43 -14.62 2.79
CA ILE A 98 11.40 -13.53 2.97
C ILE A 98 11.36 -12.99 4.39
N GLY A 99 10.18 -12.70 4.93
CA GLY A 99 10.03 -12.20 6.31
C GLY A 99 10.63 -13.12 7.37
N GLN A 100 10.64 -14.45 7.12
CA GLN A 100 11.22 -15.44 8.03
C GLN A 100 12.76 -15.56 7.96
N MET A 101 13.42 -14.92 7.00
CA MET A 101 14.88 -14.93 6.90
C MET A 101 15.49 -14.20 8.10
N LYS A 102 16.53 -14.79 8.72
CA LYS A 102 17.16 -14.26 9.95
C LYS A 102 17.49 -12.77 9.87
N GLY A 103 18.10 -12.31 8.77
CA GLY A 103 18.47 -10.90 8.59
C GLY A 103 17.29 -9.93 8.64
N ILE A 104 16.15 -10.33 8.08
CA ILE A 104 14.94 -9.50 8.02
C ILE A 104 14.19 -9.58 9.35
N ARG A 105 14.11 -10.78 9.95
CA ARG A 105 13.50 -11.00 11.25
C ARG A 105 14.20 -10.25 12.39
N MET A 106 15.50 -9.96 12.28
CA MET A 106 16.20 -9.07 13.23
C MET A 106 15.66 -7.63 13.24
N GLN A 107 14.89 -7.21 12.24
CA GLN A 107 14.25 -5.90 12.19
C GLN A 107 12.85 -5.87 12.82
N GLU A 108 12.41 -7.01 13.37
CA GLU A 108 11.14 -7.13 14.09
C GLU A 108 11.07 -6.14 15.25
N ILE A 109 9.91 -5.49 15.38
CA ILE A 109 9.64 -4.53 16.44
C ILE A 109 8.41 -4.98 17.22
N THR A 110 8.43 -4.74 18.54
CA THR A 110 7.26 -4.90 19.39
C THR A 110 6.64 -3.52 19.62
N VAL A 111 5.36 -3.37 19.27
CA VAL A 111 4.58 -2.14 19.42
C VAL A 111 3.55 -2.35 20.51
N PHE A 112 3.59 -1.50 21.53
CA PHE A 112 2.66 -1.51 22.64
C PHE A 112 1.49 -0.57 22.34
N TYR A 113 0.27 -1.07 22.50
CA TYR A 113 -0.94 -0.31 22.20
C TYR A 113 -2.05 -0.54 23.23
N ASP A 114 -2.99 0.40 23.29
CA ASP A 114 -4.15 0.33 24.16
C ASP A 114 -5.24 -0.57 23.56
N GLY A 115 -5.57 -1.68 24.24
CA GLY A 115 -6.59 -2.64 23.83
C GLY A 115 -8.04 -2.14 23.96
N TRP A 116 -8.30 -1.14 24.81
CA TRP A 116 -9.64 -0.56 25.02
C TRP A 116 -9.91 0.66 24.14
N CYS A 117 -8.93 1.09 23.33
CA CYS A 117 -9.12 2.20 22.39
C CYS A 117 -9.55 1.68 21.00
N PRO A 118 -10.77 2.00 20.50
CA PRO A 118 -11.22 1.59 19.17
C PRO A 118 -10.34 2.12 18.04
N PHE A 119 -9.79 3.33 18.20
CA PHE A 119 -8.88 3.92 17.22
C PHE A 119 -7.56 3.13 17.13
N CYS A 120 -6.95 2.80 18.27
CA CYS A 120 -5.71 2.02 18.31
C CYS A 120 -5.92 0.60 17.76
N THR A 121 -7.01 -0.07 18.14
CA THR A 121 -7.32 -1.42 17.65
C THR A 121 -7.63 -1.44 16.15
N LYS A 122 -8.36 -0.45 15.63
CA LYS A 122 -8.59 -0.30 14.18
C LYS A 122 -7.28 -0.06 13.43
N THR A 123 -6.44 0.83 13.94
CA THR A 123 -5.12 1.13 13.35
C THR A 123 -4.22 -0.10 13.34
N LYS A 124 -4.17 -0.85 14.45
CA LYS A 124 -3.45 -2.13 14.56
C LYS A 124 -3.91 -3.13 13.49
N ARG A 125 -5.22 -3.35 13.34
CA ARG A 125 -5.77 -4.26 12.30
C ARG A 125 -5.36 -3.80 10.90
N ASN A 126 -5.49 -2.50 10.60
CA ASN A 126 -5.13 -1.97 9.30
C ASN A 126 -3.64 -2.13 8.99
N ILE A 127 -2.76 -1.94 9.97
CA ILE A 127 -1.32 -2.12 9.79
C ILE A 127 -0.99 -3.61 9.59
N GLN A 128 -1.63 -4.50 10.35
CA GLN A 128 -1.42 -5.94 10.23
C GLN A 128 -1.82 -6.52 8.87
N THR A 129 -2.83 -5.97 8.20
CA THR A 129 -3.24 -6.43 6.86
C THR A 129 -2.26 -6.02 5.77
N ILE A 130 -1.51 -4.95 5.97
CA ILE A 130 -0.51 -4.43 5.01
C ILE A 130 0.94 -4.75 5.40
N ASP A 131 1.17 -5.36 6.57
CA ASP A 131 2.48 -5.83 7.01
C ASP A 131 2.88 -7.12 6.27
N VAL A 132 3.41 -6.92 5.07
CA VAL A 132 3.79 -7.97 4.12
C VAL A 132 4.82 -8.95 4.69
N PHE A 133 5.70 -8.51 5.60
CA PHE A 133 6.79 -9.32 6.15
C PHE A 133 6.56 -9.78 7.59
N HIS A 134 5.43 -9.42 8.21
CA HIS A 134 5.11 -9.73 9.61
C HIS A 134 6.21 -9.28 10.58
N LEU A 135 6.72 -8.06 10.42
CA LEU A 135 7.80 -7.50 11.23
C LEU A 135 7.30 -6.62 12.38
N VAL A 136 5.99 -6.39 12.48
CA VAL A 136 5.41 -5.56 13.52
C VAL A 136 4.55 -6.43 14.44
N ASN A 137 5.10 -6.77 15.61
CA ASN A 137 4.38 -7.50 16.64
C ASN A 137 3.64 -6.52 17.56
N PHE A 138 2.31 -6.60 17.60
CA PHE A 138 1.48 -5.73 18.44
C PHE A 138 1.11 -6.42 19.73
N VAL A 139 1.40 -5.78 20.87
CA VAL A 139 1.12 -6.29 22.21
C VAL A 139 0.26 -5.28 22.97
N SER A 140 -0.83 -5.74 23.59
CA SER A 140 -1.62 -4.86 24.46
C SER A 140 -0.96 -4.78 25.83
N PHE A 141 -0.83 -3.57 26.37
CA PHE A 141 -0.31 -3.38 27.73
C PHE A 141 -1.38 -3.61 28.81
N ARG A 142 -2.63 -3.91 28.43
CA ARG A 142 -3.70 -4.26 29.38
C ARG A 142 -3.67 -5.72 29.81
N ASP A 143 -2.81 -6.53 29.20
CA ASP A 143 -2.58 -7.91 29.60
C ASP A 143 -1.51 -7.93 30.71
N ASP A 144 -1.87 -8.37 31.92
CA ASP A 144 -1.07 -8.26 33.16
C ASP A 144 0.35 -8.85 33.05
N CYS A 145 0.58 -9.80 32.14
CA CYS A 145 1.87 -10.46 31.95
C CYS A 145 2.91 -9.64 31.15
N VAL A 146 2.53 -8.55 30.49
CA VAL A 146 3.42 -7.80 29.58
C VAL A 146 4.25 -6.76 30.32
N ILE A 147 3.67 -6.16 31.36
CA ILE A 147 4.25 -5.04 32.12
C ILE A 147 5.52 -5.49 32.86
N SER A 148 5.48 -6.68 33.48
CA SER A 148 6.61 -7.26 34.22
C SER A 148 7.79 -7.67 33.32
N LYS A 149 7.51 -8.11 32.09
CA LYS A 149 8.54 -8.60 31.15
C LYS A 149 9.39 -7.50 30.54
N TYR A 150 8.84 -6.30 30.37
CA TYR A 150 9.51 -5.21 29.65
C TYR A 150 9.96 -4.04 30.53
N ASN A 151 9.66 -4.07 31.84
CA ASN A 151 9.98 -3.04 32.83
C ASN A 151 9.55 -1.62 32.38
N LEU A 152 8.31 -1.52 31.89
CA LEU A 152 7.72 -0.28 31.38
C LEU A 152 6.76 0.30 32.41
N SER A 153 6.83 1.61 32.67
CA SER A 153 5.82 2.31 33.48
C SER A 153 4.50 2.42 32.70
N ILE A 154 3.39 2.13 33.38
CA ILE A 154 2.05 2.14 32.78
C ILE A 154 1.65 3.58 32.42
N GLU A 155 2.03 4.57 33.24
CA GLU A 155 1.64 5.97 33.01
C GLU A 155 2.19 6.52 31.68
N ALA A 156 3.40 6.10 31.29
CA ALA A 156 4.00 6.51 30.01
C ALA A 156 3.25 5.87 28.82
N LEU A 157 2.87 4.61 28.93
CA LEU A 157 2.15 3.86 27.89
C LEU A 157 0.72 4.37 27.67
N GLU A 158 0.10 4.94 28.70
CA GLU A 158 -1.20 5.61 28.58
C GLU A 158 -1.13 6.92 27.80
N GLU A 159 0.00 7.63 27.79
CA GLU A 159 0.07 8.90 27.05
C GLU A 159 0.17 8.66 25.53
N MET A 160 1.05 7.77 25.08
CA MET A 160 1.38 7.61 23.66
C MET A 160 1.73 6.17 23.26
N ILE A 161 1.77 5.88 21.95
CA ILE A 161 2.22 4.56 21.44
C ILE A 161 3.72 4.41 21.62
N HIS A 162 4.12 3.25 22.12
CA HIS A 162 5.52 2.89 22.33
C HIS A 162 5.93 1.74 21.42
N SER A 163 7.19 1.73 20.99
CA SER A 163 7.77 0.63 20.24
C SER A 163 9.19 0.33 20.70
N LYS A 164 9.54 -0.95 20.67
CA LYS A 164 10.86 -1.46 21.08
C LYS A 164 11.38 -2.44 20.04
N LYS A 165 12.64 -2.27 19.65
CA LYS A 165 13.35 -3.19 18.74
C LYS A 165 14.45 -3.90 19.52
N GLY A 166 14.27 -5.18 19.83
CA GLY A 166 15.25 -5.95 20.60
C GLY A 166 15.66 -5.22 21.89
N SER A 167 16.95 -4.92 22.02
CA SER A 167 17.54 -4.20 23.17
C SER A 167 17.66 -2.68 22.96
N GLU A 168 17.19 -2.12 21.85
CA GLU A 168 17.21 -0.67 21.61
C GLU A 168 16.31 0.10 22.61
N PRO A 169 16.61 1.39 22.87
CA PRO A 169 15.75 2.22 23.70
C PRO A 169 14.36 2.36 23.10
N VAL A 170 13.37 2.44 23.98
CA VAL A 170 11.96 2.56 23.60
C VAL A 170 11.75 3.87 22.84
N LYS A 171 11.07 3.80 21.69
CA LYS A 171 10.60 4.97 20.95
C LYS A 171 9.17 5.29 21.33
N VAL A 172 8.83 6.57 21.28
CA VAL A 172 7.56 7.13 21.76
C VAL A 172 6.89 7.96 20.68
N GLY A 173 5.56 7.85 20.59
CA GLY A 173 4.71 8.70 19.76
C GLY A 173 5.04 8.59 18.28
N ILE A 174 5.32 9.73 17.64
CA ILE A 174 5.63 9.78 16.20
C ILE A 174 6.85 8.94 15.83
N TYR A 175 7.84 8.81 16.73
CA TYR A 175 9.03 7.99 16.48
C TYR A 175 8.68 6.49 16.42
N SER A 176 7.69 6.04 17.20
CA SER A 176 7.16 4.68 17.09
C SER A 176 6.47 4.47 15.75
N PHE A 177 5.69 5.46 15.30
CA PHE A 177 5.01 5.40 14.02
C PHE A 177 5.99 5.41 12.83
N ILE A 178 7.09 6.16 12.92
CA ILE A 178 8.21 6.11 11.96
C ILE A 178 8.84 4.71 11.96
N GLN A 179 9.05 4.08 13.13
CA GLN A 179 9.58 2.72 13.18
C GLN A 179 8.67 1.73 12.46
N ILE A 180 7.36 1.77 12.71
CA ILE A 180 6.37 0.93 12.01
C ILE A 180 6.44 1.17 10.50
N SER A 181 6.41 2.44 10.09
CA SER A 181 6.38 2.83 8.67
C SER A 181 7.62 2.35 7.91
N LYS A 182 8.79 2.27 8.56
CA LYS A 182 10.02 1.72 7.96
C LYS A 182 9.95 0.22 7.65
N ARG A 183 9.12 -0.56 8.35
CA ARG A 183 9.02 -2.03 8.15
C ARG A 183 7.89 -2.38 7.19
N VAL A 184 6.83 -1.60 7.22
CA VAL A 184 5.64 -1.81 6.40
C VAL A 184 5.85 -1.17 5.03
N VAL A 185 6.22 -1.98 4.03
CA VAL A 185 6.59 -1.50 2.67
C VAL A 185 5.57 -0.54 2.05
N PRO A 186 4.24 -0.80 2.11
CA PRO A 186 3.25 0.14 1.57
C PRO A 186 3.28 1.53 2.23
N MET A 187 3.84 1.67 3.44
CA MET A 187 3.96 2.93 4.17
C MET A 187 5.26 3.69 3.88
N TRP A 188 6.16 3.18 3.03
CA TRP A 188 7.44 3.84 2.75
C TRP A 188 7.29 5.24 2.14
N GLY A 189 6.26 5.46 1.32
CA GLY A 189 5.96 6.79 0.78
C GLY A 189 5.64 7.85 1.85
N LEU A 190 5.20 7.41 3.04
CA LEU A 190 4.87 8.30 4.16
C LEU A 190 6.11 8.71 4.98
N ILE A 191 7.18 7.93 4.92
CA ILE A 191 8.42 8.16 5.68
C ILE A 191 9.01 9.57 5.46
N PRO A 192 9.21 10.08 4.23
CA PRO A 192 9.76 11.42 4.04
C PRO A 192 8.89 12.49 4.68
N PHE A 193 7.56 12.36 4.61
CA PHE A 193 6.63 13.29 5.24
C PHE A 193 6.71 13.23 6.77
N LEU A 194 6.81 12.04 7.37
CA LEU A 194 6.96 11.90 8.81
C LEU A 194 8.25 12.52 9.32
N TYR A 195 9.37 12.27 8.64
CA TYR A 195 10.64 12.89 8.98
C TYR A 195 10.61 14.40 8.80
N LEU A 196 10.00 14.90 7.73
CA LEU A 196 9.81 16.32 7.50
C LEU A 196 8.98 16.95 8.63
N SER A 197 7.89 16.31 9.07
CA SER A 197 7.05 16.81 10.16
C SER A 197 7.80 16.92 11.50
N VAL A 198 8.68 15.96 11.77
CA VAL A 198 9.52 15.96 12.98
C VAL A 198 10.60 17.04 12.86
N TRP A 199 11.22 17.18 11.69
CA TRP A 199 12.23 18.20 11.42
C TRP A 199 11.67 19.62 11.55
N CYS A 200 10.46 19.87 11.04
CA CYS A 200 9.75 21.13 11.22
C CYS A 200 9.20 21.33 12.65
N GLY A 201 9.42 20.39 13.57
CA GLY A 201 9.09 20.53 14.99
C GLY A 201 7.60 20.40 15.36
N PHE A 202 6.72 20.08 14.40
CA PHE A 202 5.27 19.93 14.66
C PHE A 202 4.81 18.47 14.76
N GLY A 203 5.60 17.50 14.29
CA GLY A 203 5.21 16.09 14.22
C GLY A 203 4.78 15.51 15.57
N GLN A 204 5.51 15.81 16.65
CA GLN A 204 5.12 15.36 17.99
C GLN A 204 3.88 16.09 18.54
N LYS A 205 3.71 17.37 18.23
CA LYS A 205 2.54 18.15 18.66
C LYS A 205 1.26 17.61 18.03
N VAL A 206 1.31 17.34 16.72
CA VAL A 206 0.20 16.73 15.97
C VAL A 206 -0.10 15.34 16.52
N TYR A 207 0.92 14.54 16.79
CA TYR A 207 0.72 13.21 17.36
C TYR A 207 0.03 13.29 18.73
N LYS A 208 0.49 14.18 19.62
CA LYS A 208 -0.11 14.39 20.95
C LYS A 208 -1.58 14.84 20.85
N PHE A 209 -1.88 15.79 19.97
CA PHE A 209 -3.26 16.22 19.69
C PHE A 209 -4.19 15.07 19.26
N ILE A 210 -3.69 14.11 18.48
CA ILE A 210 -4.45 12.92 18.07
C ILE A 210 -4.62 11.96 19.27
N ALA A 211 -3.56 11.76 20.05
CA ALA A 211 -3.55 10.88 21.21
C ALA A 211 -4.53 11.34 22.30
N ASP A 212 -4.57 12.65 22.58
CA ASP A 212 -5.44 13.24 23.62
C ASP A 212 -6.92 13.19 23.26
N ARG A 213 -7.25 13.09 21.96
CA ARG A 213 -8.64 13.03 21.47
C ARG A 213 -9.19 11.61 21.32
N ARG A 214 -8.41 10.59 21.70
CA ARG A 214 -8.84 9.19 21.55
C ARG A 214 -9.88 8.83 22.61
N ILE A 215 -10.92 8.11 22.21
CA ILE A 215 -11.95 7.59 23.13
C ILE A 215 -11.48 6.23 23.65
N ILE A 216 -11.56 6.05 24.97
CA ILE A 216 -11.25 4.78 25.65
C ILE A 216 -12.57 4.18 26.12
N ILE A 217 -12.86 2.95 25.68
CA ILE A 217 -14.08 2.23 26.07
C ILE A 217 -13.66 1.06 26.96
N PRO A 218 -13.88 1.12 28.28
CA PRO A 218 -13.49 0.04 29.18
C PRO A 218 -14.31 -1.22 28.87
N SER A 219 -13.70 -2.18 28.18
CA SER A 219 -14.35 -3.43 27.75
C SER A 219 -14.20 -4.58 28.75
N GLY A 220 -13.56 -4.36 29.90
CA GLY A 220 -13.27 -5.39 30.91
C GLY A 220 -14.22 -5.45 32.11
N GLY A 221 -15.23 -4.56 32.20
CA GLY A 221 -16.05 -4.40 33.41
C GLY A 221 -17.51 -4.86 33.30
N CYS A 222 -17.94 -5.45 32.19
CA CYS A 222 -19.33 -5.86 32.04
C CYS A 222 -19.54 -7.25 32.69
N ASN A 223 -20.14 -7.28 33.88
CA ASN A 223 -20.70 -8.51 34.46
C ASN A 223 -22.13 -8.72 33.94
N MET A 224 -22.49 -9.97 33.60
CA MET A 224 -23.84 -10.31 33.09
C MET A 224 -24.98 -9.94 34.05
N LEU A 225 -24.68 -9.74 35.34
CA LEU A 225 -25.67 -9.46 36.39
C LEU A 225 -25.89 -7.96 36.69
N THR A 226 -24.91 -7.09 36.42
CA THR A 226 -24.97 -5.67 36.85
C THR A 226 -24.99 -4.66 35.69
N GLY A 227 -25.09 -5.14 34.45
CA GLY A 227 -25.02 -4.27 33.28
C GLY A 227 -23.66 -3.58 33.16
N CYS A 228 -23.47 -2.80 32.10
CA CYS A 228 -22.20 -2.12 31.87
C CYS A 228 -22.32 -0.63 32.19
N GLN A 229 -21.71 -0.20 33.29
CA GLN A 229 -21.61 1.23 33.60
C GLN A 229 -20.46 1.84 32.81
N VAL A 230 -20.78 2.36 31.63
CA VAL A 230 -19.81 3.07 30.78
C VAL A 230 -19.62 4.47 31.33
N LYS A 231 -18.57 4.69 32.14
CA LYS A 231 -18.06 6.05 32.38
C LYS A 231 -17.16 6.42 31.19
N LEU A 232 -17.68 7.27 30.29
CA LEU A 232 -16.88 7.86 29.22
C LEU A 232 -15.94 8.91 29.83
N THR A 233 -14.78 8.48 30.33
CA THR A 233 -13.73 9.41 30.76
C THR A 233 -13.04 9.99 29.52
N ARG A 234 -13.31 11.26 29.22
CA ARG A 234 -12.41 12.06 28.39
C ARG A 234 -11.18 12.32 29.25
N GLN A 235 -10.01 11.80 28.86
CA GLN A 235 -8.78 12.06 29.62
C GLN A 235 -8.45 13.56 29.52
N LYS A 236 -8.84 14.29 30.57
CA LYS A 236 -8.43 15.66 30.98
C LYS A 236 -8.98 16.83 30.16
N GLU A 237 -10.01 17.49 30.70
CA GLU A 237 -10.11 18.95 30.64
C GLU A 237 -8.94 19.54 31.44
N HIS A 238 -8.38 20.62 30.91
CA HIS A 238 -7.34 21.46 31.50
C HIS A 238 -7.53 21.62 33.01
N MET A 239 -6.46 21.37 33.79
CA MET A 239 -6.30 22.01 35.08
C MET A 239 -5.06 22.88 34.97
N ASP A 240 -5.36 24.18 35.08
CA ASP A 240 -4.53 25.39 35.00
C ASP A 240 -4.13 25.90 33.60
#